data_AF-A0A545UB66-F1
#
_entry.id   AF-A0A545UB66-F1
#
_cell.length_a   1.000
_cell.length_b   1.000
_cell.length_c   1.000
_cell.angle_alpha   90.00
_cell.angle_beta   90.00
_cell.angle_gamma   90.00
#
_symmetry.space_group_name_H-M   'P 1'
#
loop_
_entity.id
_entity.type
_entity.pdbx_description
1 polymer ?
#
loop_
_entity_poly.entity_id
_entity_poly.type
_entity_poly.pdbx_seq_one_letter_code
_entity_poly.pdbx_strand_id
1 'polypeptide(L)'
;MSAALDLQIIDELKLIMGDDIGMLLETYFSDSVIKIQELSEIAERSHSEVTDDSDIIRRTAHSLKGSSKNVGAKNLAQLCELLETNARNNQLENLSIQVEDITQAFEVFKIEIGQLLSS
;
A
#
# COMPACT_ATOMS: atom_id res chain seq x y z
N MET A 1 -19.48 -4.37 6.22
CA MET A 1 -18.14 -4.20 6.84
C MET A 1 -17.14 -4.28 5.72
N SER A 2 -16.44 -3.19 5.43
CA SER A 2 -15.33 -3.24 4.46
C SER A 2 -14.20 -4.08 5.06
N ALA A 3 -13.65 -5.00 4.27
CA ALA A 3 -12.44 -5.73 4.63
C ALA A 3 -11.16 -4.90 4.39
N ALA A 4 -11.26 -3.77 3.68
CA ALA A 4 -10.13 -2.94 3.30
C ALA A 4 -9.72 -1.93 4.38
N LEU A 5 -10.66 -1.49 5.21
CA LEU A 5 -10.44 -0.49 6.26
C LEU A 5 -10.26 -1.10 7.65
N ASP A 6 -9.33 -0.54 8.41
CA ASP A 6 -9.28 -0.69 9.86
C ASP A 6 -10.00 0.50 10.52
N LEU A 7 -11.28 0.30 10.83
CA LEU A 7 -12.12 1.36 11.40
C LEU A 7 -11.61 1.84 12.76
N GLN A 8 -10.96 0.98 13.54
CA GLN A 8 -10.46 1.38 14.85
C GLN A 8 -9.29 2.38 14.70
N ILE A 9 -8.36 2.11 13.80
CA ILE A 9 -7.26 3.05 13.49
C ILE A 9 -7.81 4.35 12.91
N ILE A 10 -8.80 4.28 12.03
CA ILE A 10 -9.40 5.47 11.42
C ILE A 10 -10.11 6.33 12.47
N ASP A 11 -10.86 5.72 13.38
CA ASP A 11 -11.55 6.45 14.46
C ASP A 11 -10.55 7.09 15.44
N GLU A 12 -9.46 6.38 15.77
CA GLU A 12 -8.35 6.92 16.58
C GLU A 12 -7.68 8.11 15.86
N LEU A 13 -7.40 7.98 14.56
CA LEU A 13 -6.84 9.06 13.76
C LEU A 13 -7.78 10.27 13.69
N LYS A 14 -9.09 10.06 13.49
CA LYS A 14 -10.10 11.12 13.50
C LYS A 14 -10.10 11.86 14.85
N LEU A 15 -9.98 11.13 15.96
CA LEU A 15 -9.95 11.72 17.29
C LEU A 15 -8.70 12.58 17.53
N ILE A 16 -7.54 12.13 17.05
CA ILE A 16 -6.26 12.80 17.26
C ILE A 16 -6.05 13.97 16.29
N MET A 17 -6.37 13.76 15.01
CA MET A 17 -6.11 14.72 13.93
C MET A 17 -7.25 15.71 13.71
N GLY A 18 -8.49 15.34 14.05
CA GLY A 18 -9.66 16.17 13.78
C GLY A 18 -9.75 16.55 12.30
N ASP A 19 -9.77 17.85 12.02
CA ASP A 19 -9.93 18.41 10.67
C ASP A 19 -8.69 18.18 9.77
N ASP A 20 -7.51 17.89 10.35
CA ASP A 20 -6.26 17.70 9.59
C ASP A 20 -6.10 16.31 8.97
N ILE A 21 -7.02 15.37 9.24
CA ILE A 21 -6.97 14.01 8.69
C ILE A 21 -6.93 13.99 7.16
N GLY A 22 -7.55 14.97 6.50
CA GLY A 22 -7.51 15.12 5.04
C GLY A 22 -6.10 15.34 4.52
N MET A 23 -5.33 16.22 5.17
CA MET A 23 -3.95 16.52 4.78
C MET A 23 -3.01 15.33 4.98
N LEU A 24 -3.22 14.55 6.05
CA LEU A 24 -2.50 13.29 6.28
C LEU A 24 -2.76 12.32 5.12
N LEU A 25 -4.03 12.14 4.74
CA LEU A 25 -4.42 11.23 3.66
C LEU A 25 -3.90 11.70 2.30
N GLU A 26 -3.94 12.98 1.99
CA GLU A 26 -3.36 13.53 0.75
C GLU A 26 -1.85 13.24 0.65
N THR A 27 -1.13 13.43 1.76
CA THR A 27 0.31 13.11 1.84
C THR A 27 0.54 11.62 1.63
N TYR A 28 -0.24 10.78 2.31
CA TYR A 28 -0.18 9.34 2.16
C TYR A 28 -0.48 8.88 0.72
N PHE A 29 -1.51 9.43 0.07
CA PHE A 29 -1.87 9.07 -1.30
C PHE A 29 -0.76 9.44 -2.28
N SER A 30 -0.21 10.65 -2.15
CA SER A 30 0.87 11.11 -3.02
C SER A 30 2.12 10.24 -2.90
N ASP A 31 2.52 9.92 -1.67
CA ASP A 31 3.64 9.01 -1.39
C ASP A 31 3.38 7.57 -1.87
N SER A 32 2.16 7.07 -1.70
CA SER A 32 1.77 5.72 -2.11
C SER A 32 1.77 5.54 -3.64
N VAL A 33 1.30 6.55 -4.40
CA VAL A 33 1.33 6.52 -5.87
C VAL A 33 2.75 6.37 -6.39
N ILE A 34 3.71 7.11 -5.82
CA ILE A 34 5.12 7.03 -6.22
C ILE A 34 5.67 5.61 -6.00
N LYS A 35 5.37 5.00 -4.85
CA LYS A 35 5.85 3.65 -4.50
C LYS A 35 5.21 2.56 -5.35
N ILE A 36 3.90 2.67 -5.62
CA ILE A 36 3.19 1.72 -6.48
C ILE A 36 3.71 1.82 -7.91
N GLN A 37 4.01 3.04 -8.39
CA GLN A 37 4.62 3.23 -9.69
C GLN A 37 6.03 2.59 -9.76
N GLU A 38 6.89 2.81 -8.75
CA GLU A 38 8.21 2.17 -8.69
C GLU A 38 8.10 0.64 -8.76
N LEU A 39 7.17 0.05 -8.00
CA LEU A 39 6.92 -1.40 -8.03
C LEU A 39 6.40 -1.88 -9.41
N SER A 40 5.55 -1.09 -10.05
CA SER A 40 4.99 -1.41 -11.38
C SER A 40 6.08 -1.37 -12.45
N GLU A 41 6.93 -0.36 -12.43
CA GLU A 41 8.07 -0.22 -13.35
C GLU A 41 9.07 -1.38 -13.21
N ILE A 42 9.28 -1.91 -11.99
CA ILE A 42 10.10 -3.11 -11.78
C ILE A 42 9.38 -4.36 -12.30
N ALA A 43 8.07 -4.48 -12.07
CA ALA A 43 7.28 -5.63 -12.48
C ALA A 43 7.14 -5.79 -14.01
N GLU A 44 7.33 -4.72 -14.77
CA GLU A 44 7.34 -4.73 -16.24
C GLU A 44 8.69 -5.17 -16.84
N ARG A 45 9.76 -5.24 -16.05
CA ARG A 45 11.11 -5.65 -16.51
C ARG A 45 11.19 -7.15 -16.73
N SER A 46 12.26 -7.56 -17.42
CA SER A 46 12.50 -8.99 -17.65
C SER A 46 12.81 -9.72 -16.34
N HIS A 47 12.41 -10.99 -16.23
CA HIS A 47 12.52 -11.76 -14.99
C HIS A 47 13.95 -11.90 -14.45
N SER A 48 14.96 -11.89 -15.32
CA SER A 48 16.37 -11.93 -14.91
C SER A 48 16.85 -10.62 -14.26
N GLU A 49 16.26 -9.49 -14.63
CA GLU A 49 16.61 -8.17 -14.07
C GLU A 49 15.93 -7.94 -12.70
N VAL A 50 14.77 -8.57 -12.49
CA VAL A 50 13.97 -8.42 -11.25
C VAL A 50 14.65 -9.05 -10.02
N THR A 51 15.51 -10.06 -10.20
CA THR A 51 16.20 -10.71 -9.06
C THR A 51 17.20 -9.76 -8.39
N ASP A 52 17.83 -8.87 -9.17
CA ASP A 52 18.75 -7.85 -8.67
C ASP A 52 17.99 -6.71 -7.95
N ASP A 53 16.71 -6.53 -8.26
CA ASP A 53 15.82 -5.52 -7.67
C ASP A 53 15.10 -6.01 -6.39
N SER A 54 15.35 -7.24 -5.94
CA SER A 54 14.67 -7.85 -4.78
C SER A 54 14.73 -6.99 -3.50
N ASP A 55 15.89 -6.39 -3.17
CA ASP A 55 15.97 -5.50 -1.99
C ASP A 55 15.25 -4.16 -2.21
N ILE A 56 15.16 -3.66 -3.45
CA ILE A 56 14.37 -2.47 -3.76
C ILE A 56 12.89 -2.78 -3.53
N ILE A 57 12.37 -3.84 -4.15
CA ILE A 57 10.98 -4.30 -3.99
C ILE A 57 10.64 -4.48 -2.51
N ARG A 58 11.51 -5.18 -1.76
CA ARG A 58 11.32 -5.43 -0.34
C ARG A 58 11.22 -4.13 0.46
N ARG A 59 12.09 -3.15 0.22
CA ARG A 59 12.10 -1.87 0.94
C ARG A 59 10.91 -1.00 0.57
N THR A 60 10.54 -0.94 -0.70
CA THR A 60 9.37 -0.18 -1.17
C THR A 60 8.09 -0.77 -0.59
N ALA A 61 7.92 -2.09 -0.63
CA ALA A 61 6.81 -2.79 0.02
C ALA A 61 6.77 -2.57 1.54
N HIS A 62 7.94 -2.64 2.22
CA HIS A 62 8.03 -2.37 3.65
C HIS A 62 7.59 -0.95 4.02
N SER A 63 8.03 0.05 3.24
CA SER A 63 7.66 1.44 3.45
C SER A 63 6.16 1.66 3.26
N LEU A 64 5.61 1.14 2.15
CA LEU A 64 4.18 1.24 1.85
C LEU A 64 3.31 0.50 2.87
N LYS A 65 3.76 -0.66 3.37
CA LYS A 65 3.12 -1.38 4.47
C LYS A 65 3.01 -0.50 5.72
N GLY A 66 4.12 0.11 6.13
CA GLY A 66 4.16 0.94 7.34
C GLY A 66 3.22 2.13 7.26
N SER A 67 3.27 2.88 6.16
CA SER A 67 2.37 4.02 5.94
C SER A 67 0.91 3.58 5.85
N SER A 68 0.62 2.45 5.20
CA SER A 68 -0.74 1.89 5.09
C SER A 68 -1.32 1.46 6.44
N LYS A 69 -0.51 0.84 7.33
CA LYS A 69 -0.94 0.52 8.70
C LYS A 69 -1.31 1.78 9.48
N ASN A 70 -0.52 2.85 9.33
CA ASN A 70 -0.73 4.09 10.05
C ASN A 70 -2.04 4.79 9.68
N VAL A 71 -2.55 4.61 8.46
CA VAL A 71 -3.80 5.24 7.97
C VAL A 71 -5.01 4.30 7.97
N GLY A 72 -4.86 3.09 8.50
CA GLY A 72 -5.93 2.09 8.54
C GLY A 72 -6.23 1.43 7.18
N ALA A 73 -5.32 1.49 6.21
CA ALA A 73 -5.43 0.77 4.93
C ALA A 73 -5.06 -0.71 5.11
N LYS A 74 -5.92 -1.45 5.81
CA LYS A 74 -5.69 -2.82 6.29
C LYS A 74 -5.32 -3.81 5.19
N ASN A 75 -6.16 -3.91 4.16
CA ASN A 75 -5.94 -4.88 3.08
C ASN A 75 -4.66 -4.56 2.29
N LEU A 76 -4.43 -3.28 2.00
CA LEU A 76 -3.22 -2.82 1.33
C LEU A 76 -1.96 -3.14 2.14
N ALA A 77 -1.99 -2.93 3.46
CA ALA A 77 -0.89 -3.30 4.34
C ALA A 77 -0.59 -4.80 4.34
N GLN A 78 -1.62 -5.66 4.27
CA GLN A 78 -1.45 -7.12 4.20
C GLN A 78 -0.82 -7.56 2.88
N LEU A 79 -1.24 -6.98 1.76
CA LEU A 79 -0.66 -7.27 0.45
C LEU A 79 0.79 -6.81 0.36
N CYS A 80 1.12 -5.64 0.92
CA CYS A 80 2.50 -5.16 1.01
C CYS A 80 3.37 -6.08 1.88
N GLU A 81 2.83 -6.62 2.97
CA GLU A 81 3.53 -7.58 3.83
C GLU A 81 3.83 -8.91 3.11
N LEU A 82 2.89 -9.38 2.29
CA LEU A 82 3.10 -10.55 1.43
C LEU A 82 4.20 -10.29 0.39
N LEU A 83 4.16 -9.15 -0.30
CA LEU A 83 5.18 -8.77 -1.28
C LEU A 83 6.56 -8.60 -0.64
N GLU A 84 6.65 -7.95 0.51
CA GLU A 84 7.89 -7.81 1.28
C GLU A 84 8.50 -9.18 1.63
N THR A 85 7.66 -10.12 2.05
CA THR A 85 8.07 -11.48 2.40
C THR A 85 8.58 -12.25 1.19
N ASN A 86 7.84 -12.18 0.08
CA ASN A 86 8.21 -12.83 -1.18
C ASN A 86 9.52 -12.29 -1.73
N ALA A 87 9.69 -10.96 -1.75
CA ALA A 87 10.93 -10.32 -2.15
C ALA A 87 12.10 -10.75 -1.25
N ARG A 88 11.93 -10.75 0.07
CA ARG A 88 12.97 -11.25 1.00
C ARG A 88 13.41 -12.68 0.70
N ASN A 89 12.52 -13.53 0.18
CA ASN A 89 12.81 -14.92 -0.17
C ASN A 89 13.19 -15.12 -1.65
N ASN A 90 13.30 -14.03 -2.44
CA ASN A 90 13.49 -14.06 -3.90
C ASN A 90 12.42 -14.84 -4.66
N GLN A 91 11.18 -14.83 -4.17
CA GLN A 91 10.01 -15.49 -4.77
C GLN A 91 9.20 -14.47 -5.58
N LEU A 92 9.76 -14.03 -6.70
CA LEU A 92 9.24 -12.91 -7.50
C LEU A 92 8.50 -13.37 -8.77
N GLU A 93 8.16 -14.66 -8.87
CA GLU A 93 7.48 -15.26 -10.02
C GLU A 93 6.12 -14.61 -10.31
N ASN A 94 5.44 -14.14 -9.27
CA ASN A 94 4.12 -13.52 -9.35
C ASN A 94 4.15 -12.00 -9.11
N LEU A 95 5.31 -11.34 -9.22
CA LEU A 95 5.46 -9.93 -8.88
C LEU A 95 4.40 -9.05 -9.55
N SER A 96 4.16 -9.20 -10.85
CA SER A 96 3.18 -8.40 -11.59
C SER A 96 1.76 -8.54 -11.03
N ILE A 97 1.34 -9.75 -10.67
CA ILE A 97 0.02 -10.00 -10.05
C ILE A 97 -0.05 -9.33 -8.68
N GLN A 98 1.01 -9.46 -7.87
CA GLN A 98 1.04 -8.85 -6.53
C GLN A 98 0.99 -7.32 -6.58
N VAL A 99 1.65 -6.70 -7.58
CA VAL A 99 1.61 -5.25 -7.78
C VAL A 99 0.24 -4.80 -8.28
N GLU A 100 -0.42 -5.56 -9.14
CA GLU A 100 -1.81 -5.31 -9.57
C GLU A 100 -2.77 -5.36 -8.37
N ASP A 101 -2.67 -6.39 -7.52
CA ASP A 101 -3.47 -6.52 -6.30
C ASP A 101 -3.26 -5.33 -5.34
N ILE A 102 -2.02 -4.89 -5.15
CA ILE A 102 -1.67 -3.71 -4.35
C ILE A 102 -2.30 -2.45 -4.94
N THR A 103 -2.21 -2.28 -6.27
CA THR A 103 -2.79 -1.12 -6.98
C THR A 103 -4.31 -1.08 -6.81
N GLN A 104 -4.98 -2.22 -6.99
CA GLN A 104 -6.41 -2.32 -6.83
C GLN A 104 -6.85 -2.07 -5.38
N ALA A 105 -6.12 -2.60 -4.41
CA ALA A 105 -6.39 -2.37 -2.99
C ALA A 105 -6.22 -0.90 -2.59
N PHE A 106 -5.24 -0.20 -3.17
CA PHE A 106 -5.04 1.23 -2.96
C PHE A 106 -6.21 2.07 -3.49
N GLU A 107 -6.71 1.77 -4.69
CA GLU A 107 -7.87 2.47 -5.25
C GLU A 107 -9.16 2.20 -4.46
N VAL A 108 -9.37 0.95 -4.01
CA VAL A 108 -10.47 0.61 -3.11
C VAL A 108 -10.38 1.42 -1.81
N PHE A 109 -9.19 1.48 -1.20
CA PHE A 109 -8.96 2.25 0.02
C PHE A 109 -9.34 3.73 -0.17
N LYS A 110 -8.85 4.38 -1.24
CA LYS A 110 -9.17 5.79 -1.56
C LYS A 110 -10.67 6.05 -1.66
N ILE A 111 -11.40 5.17 -2.34
CA ILE A 111 -12.84 5.31 -2.52
C ILE A 111 -13.56 5.19 -1.17
N GLU A 112 -13.25 4.14 -0.41
CA GLU A 112 -13.97 3.85 0.83
C GLU A 112 -13.66 4.85 1.95
N ILE A 113 -12.39 5.27 2.09
CA ILE A 113 -12.05 6.29 3.09
C ILE A 113 -12.68 7.64 2.75
N GLY A 114 -12.73 8.01 1.46
CA GLY A 114 -13.40 9.23 1.01
C GLY A 114 -14.90 9.22 1.31
N GLN A 115 -15.57 8.08 1.10
CA GLN A 115 -16.98 7.91 1.48
C GLN A 115 -17.19 8.02 3.00
N LEU A 116 -16.31 7.43 3.80
CA LEU A 116 -16.37 7.44 5.27
C LEU A 116 -16.07 8.82 5.90
N LEU A 117 -15.32 9.68 5.20
CA LEU A 117 -15.03 11.04 5.64
C LEU A 117 -16.08 12.06 5.16
N SER A 118 -16.85 11.71 4.14
CA SER A 118 -17.93 12.55 3.61
C SER A 118 -19.29 12.27 4.27
N SER A 119 -19.38 11.24 5.11
CA SER A 119 -20.58 10.81 5.85
C SER A 119 -20.66 11.41 7.23
#